data_AF-A0A2V9VIL4-F1
#
_entry.id   AF-A0A2V9VIL4-F1
#
_cell.length_a   1.000
_cell.length_b   1.000
_cell.length_c   1.000
_cell.angle_alpha   90.00
_cell.angle_beta   90.00
_cell.angle_gamma   90.00
#
_symmetry.space_group_name_H-M   'P 1'
#
loop_
_entity.id
_entity.type
_entity.pdbx_description
1 polymer ?
#
loop_
_entity_poly.entity_id
_entity_poly.type
_entity_poly.pdbx_seq_one_letter_code
_entity_poly.pdbx_strand_id
1 'polypeptide(L)'
;IFHFPDGNASIARLLVRKLIPTAIPGHTMDDVVTARADYSRLDKDGEPIRIRLNSTVVHVVHKGPSGANREVEVAYMSGGQLAAVHAKNCVLACYNGMIPYICPELPEKQKEALSYLVKAPLVYTHVAIKNWTGFQKLGVHQIEAPGSFHTYVALDFPVSLGEYQFPSKPDEPMVLFMLRTPCKPGLPQREQHRAGRAELLRTPFATFERNIRDQLGRMLPGFDPARDIEGITVNRWAHGYAYGYNPLFDPDWAEGEQPWVVGRQPFGRIAIANSDAGASAYTDCAIDQAYRAVSELTA
;
A
#
# COMPACT_ATOMS: atom_id res chain seq x y z
N ILE A 1 22.80 1.18 0.46
CA ILE A 1 21.34 1.45 0.42
C ILE A 1 20.64 0.13 0.69
N PHE A 2 19.76 0.05 1.69
CA PHE A 2 18.94 -1.14 1.94
C PHE A 2 17.56 -0.93 1.30
N HIS A 3 17.45 -1.26 0.02
CA HIS A 3 16.26 -1.09 -0.80
C HIS A 3 16.26 -2.19 -1.87
N PHE A 4 15.10 -2.69 -2.25
CA PHE A 4 14.99 -3.56 -3.43
C PHE A 4 14.72 -2.71 -4.67
N PRO A 5 15.24 -3.06 -5.85
CA PRO A 5 14.95 -2.32 -7.08
C PRO A 5 13.46 -2.12 -7.39
N ASP A 6 12.60 -3.06 -6.99
CA ASP A 6 11.14 -3.02 -7.16
C ASP A 6 10.41 -2.60 -5.86
N GLY A 7 11.13 -2.01 -4.92
CA GLY A 7 10.62 -1.61 -3.61
C GLY A 7 10.09 -2.79 -2.79
N ASN A 8 8.96 -2.61 -2.11
CA ASN A 8 8.42 -3.66 -1.23
C ASN A 8 7.81 -4.85 -2.00
N ALA A 9 7.77 -4.83 -3.34
CA ALA A 9 7.30 -5.96 -4.13
C ALA A 9 8.14 -7.22 -3.89
N SER A 10 9.48 -7.09 -3.80
CA SER A 10 10.37 -8.20 -3.45
C SER A 10 10.02 -8.85 -2.10
N ILE A 11 9.64 -8.08 -1.08
CA ILE A 11 9.22 -8.63 0.22
C ILE A 11 7.99 -9.52 0.05
N ALA A 12 6.95 -9.03 -0.63
CA ALA A 12 5.73 -9.79 -0.89
C ALA A 12 6.00 -11.05 -1.74
N ARG A 13 6.86 -10.93 -2.76
CA ARG A 13 7.24 -12.04 -3.66
C ARG A 13 8.01 -13.12 -2.88
N LEU A 14 8.96 -12.74 -2.04
CA LEU A 14 9.70 -13.70 -1.20
C LEU A 14 8.78 -14.42 -0.21
N LEU A 15 7.82 -13.71 0.40
CA LEU A 15 6.81 -14.32 1.28
C LEU A 15 5.94 -15.31 0.51
N VAL A 16 5.40 -14.92 -0.65
CA VAL A 16 4.60 -15.82 -1.50
C VAL A 16 5.41 -17.02 -1.95
N ARG A 17 6.66 -16.85 -2.37
CA ARG A 17 7.55 -17.95 -2.74
C ARG A 17 7.78 -18.90 -1.57
N LYS A 18 7.95 -18.39 -0.35
CA LYS A 18 8.13 -19.23 0.84
C LYS A 18 6.89 -20.08 1.14
N LEU A 19 5.69 -19.52 0.92
CA LEU A 19 4.41 -20.19 1.17
C LEU A 19 4.00 -21.14 0.04
N ILE A 20 4.27 -20.74 -1.21
CA ILE A 20 3.92 -21.46 -2.45
C ILE A 20 5.15 -21.47 -3.37
N PRO A 21 6.12 -22.38 -3.15
CA PRO A 21 7.39 -22.37 -3.89
C PRO A 21 7.26 -22.50 -5.41
N THR A 22 6.19 -23.16 -5.89
CA THR A 22 5.93 -23.32 -7.32
C THR A 22 5.44 -22.05 -7.99
N ALA A 23 5.04 -21.02 -7.23
CA ALA A 23 4.51 -19.77 -7.79
C ALA A 23 5.59 -18.82 -8.30
N ILE A 24 6.80 -18.83 -7.74
CA ILE A 24 7.89 -17.93 -8.15
C ILE A 24 9.21 -18.71 -8.15
N PRO A 25 9.86 -18.93 -9.32
CA PRO A 25 11.10 -19.70 -9.41
C PRO A 25 12.25 -18.98 -8.68
N GLY A 26 13.30 -19.73 -8.31
CA GLY A 26 14.45 -19.21 -7.57
C GLY A 26 14.41 -19.53 -6.08
N HIS A 27 15.47 -19.14 -5.36
CA HIS A 27 15.72 -19.55 -3.97
C HIS A 27 16.31 -18.45 -3.10
N THR A 28 16.83 -17.36 -3.67
CA THR A 28 17.47 -16.26 -2.93
C THR A 28 16.76 -14.93 -3.22
N MET A 29 17.18 -13.87 -2.50
CA MET A 29 16.71 -12.53 -2.81
C MET A 29 17.28 -12.00 -4.14
N ASP A 30 18.42 -12.52 -4.59
CA ASP A 30 19.10 -12.03 -5.79
C ASP A 30 18.33 -12.34 -7.08
N ASP A 31 17.55 -13.42 -7.08
CA ASP A 31 16.76 -13.86 -8.24
C ASP A 31 15.31 -13.33 -8.25
N VAL A 32 14.84 -12.70 -7.17
CA VAL A 32 13.41 -12.44 -7.00
C VAL A 32 12.89 -11.30 -7.87
N VAL A 33 13.72 -10.31 -8.17
CA VAL A 33 13.30 -9.10 -8.91
C VAL A 33 12.90 -9.45 -10.34
N THR A 34 13.71 -10.27 -11.03
CA THR A 34 13.49 -10.64 -12.43
C THR A 34 12.67 -11.91 -12.61
N ALA A 35 12.45 -12.70 -11.54
CA ALA A 35 11.66 -13.92 -11.61
C ALA A 35 10.24 -13.67 -12.14
N ARG A 36 9.71 -14.58 -12.96
CA ARG A 36 8.32 -14.51 -13.43
C ARG A 36 7.40 -15.30 -12.50
N ALA A 37 6.39 -14.63 -11.94
CA ALA A 37 5.39 -15.30 -11.11
C ALA A 37 4.38 -16.10 -11.96
N ASP A 38 4.14 -17.36 -11.61
CA ASP A 38 3.07 -18.20 -12.14
C ASP A 38 1.83 -18.11 -11.23
N TYR A 39 0.97 -17.14 -11.53
CA TYR A 39 -0.28 -16.90 -10.80
C TYR A 39 -1.23 -18.09 -10.82
N SER A 40 -1.09 -19.03 -11.76
CA SER A 40 -1.94 -20.23 -11.83
C SER A 40 -1.69 -21.21 -10.67
N ARG A 41 -0.60 -21.04 -9.93
CA ARG A 41 -0.20 -21.87 -8.78
C ARG A 41 -0.75 -21.37 -7.45
N LEU A 42 -1.23 -20.13 -7.39
CA LEU A 42 -1.60 -19.49 -6.12
C LEU A 42 -2.82 -20.13 -5.45
N ASP A 43 -3.78 -20.65 -6.22
CA ASP A 43 -5.05 -21.17 -5.70
C ASP A 43 -5.32 -22.59 -6.24
N LYS A 44 -4.52 -23.57 -5.83
CA LYS A 44 -4.69 -24.98 -6.21
C LYS A 44 -5.43 -25.76 -5.13
N ASP A 45 -6.37 -26.60 -5.56
CA ASP A 45 -7.06 -27.53 -4.66
C ASP A 45 -6.07 -28.57 -4.09
N GLY A 46 -6.25 -28.92 -2.82
CA GLY A 46 -5.38 -29.86 -2.10
C GLY A 46 -4.12 -29.24 -1.50
N GLU A 47 -3.74 -28.03 -1.90
CA GLU A 47 -2.60 -27.33 -1.29
C GLU A 47 -2.95 -26.78 0.11
N PRO A 48 -2.00 -26.83 1.06
CA PRO A 48 -2.23 -26.35 2.43
C PRO A 48 -2.37 -24.83 2.51
N ILE A 49 -1.84 -24.09 1.52
CA ILE A 49 -1.90 -22.63 1.45
C ILE A 49 -2.44 -22.24 0.08
N ARG A 50 -3.46 -21.39 0.08
CA ARG A 50 -4.14 -20.92 -1.12
C ARG A 50 -4.32 -19.41 -1.07
N ILE A 51 -3.85 -18.72 -2.09
CA ILE A 51 -3.99 -17.28 -2.29
C ILE A 51 -4.93 -17.07 -3.48
N ARG A 52 -6.19 -16.76 -3.17
CA ARG A 52 -7.20 -16.49 -4.19
C ARG A 52 -7.23 -15.01 -4.53
N LEU A 53 -7.00 -14.68 -5.80
CA LEU A 53 -7.10 -13.32 -6.32
C LEU A 53 -8.51 -13.02 -6.85
N ASN A 54 -8.82 -11.75 -7.10
CA ASN A 54 -10.10 -11.31 -7.66
C ASN A 54 -11.32 -11.88 -6.88
N SER A 55 -11.20 -11.87 -5.55
CA SER A 55 -12.18 -12.42 -4.61
C SER A 55 -12.41 -11.42 -3.49
N THR A 56 -13.34 -10.49 -3.71
CA THR A 56 -13.59 -9.38 -2.79
C THR A 56 -14.54 -9.83 -1.69
N VAL A 57 -14.06 -9.89 -0.45
CA VAL A 57 -14.89 -10.17 0.72
C VAL A 57 -15.93 -9.08 0.90
N VAL A 58 -17.19 -9.48 1.10
CA VAL A 58 -18.32 -8.57 1.27
C VAL A 58 -19.06 -8.78 2.60
N HIS A 59 -18.87 -9.93 3.26
CA HIS A 59 -19.53 -10.23 4.52
C HIS A 59 -18.74 -11.25 5.35
N VAL A 60 -18.61 -11.02 6.64
CA VAL A 60 -17.89 -11.86 7.60
C VAL A 60 -18.68 -11.92 8.89
N VAL A 61 -19.07 -13.12 9.30
CA VAL A 61 -19.90 -13.36 10.50
C VAL A 61 -19.52 -14.64 11.21
N HIS A 62 -19.80 -14.71 12.51
CA HIS A 62 -19.74 -15.97 13.25
C HIS A 62 -20.96 -16.85 12.93
N LYS A 63 -20.73 -18.16 12.80
CA LYS A 63 -21.79 -19.18 12.64
C LYS A 63 -22.04 -19.92 13.94
N GLY A 64 -23.30 -20.31 14.18
CA GLY A 64 -23.71 -21.17 15.28
C GLY A 64 -24.41 -20.45 16.44
N PRO A 65 -25.13 -21.18 17.32
CA PRO A 65 -25.81 -20.58 18.47
C PRO A 65 -24.81 -19.91 19.43
N SER A 66 -25.25 -18.88 20.13
CA SER A 66 -24.45 -18.21 21.16
C SER A 66 -23.92 -19.21 22.19
N GLY A 67 -22.60 -19.40 22.22
CA GLY A 67 -21.91 -20.25 23.21
C GLY A 67 -21.25 -21.53 22.67
N ALA A 68 -21.45 -21.93 21.42
CA ALA A 68 -20.81 -23.13 20.85
C ALA A 68 -19.92 -22.79 19.64
N ASN A 69 -18.67 -23.29 19.66
CA ASN A 69 -17.66 -23.30 18.59
C ASN A 69 -18.02 -22.53 17.32
N ARG A 70 -17.95 -21.20 17.42
CA ARG A 70 -18.33 -20.30 16.34
C ARG A 70 -17.29 -20.31 15.23
N GLU A 71 -17.48 -21.13 14.20
CA GLU A 71 -16.76 -20.94 12.92
C GLU A 71 -17.06 -19.54 12.36
N VAL A 72 -16.20 -19.07 11.47
CA VAL A 72 -16.40 -17.81 10.75
C VAL A 72 -16.82 -18.15 9.32
N GLU A 73 -17.96 -17.61 8.90
CA GLU A 73 -18.34 -17.57 7.48
C GLU A 73 -17.80 -16.31 6.83
N VAL A 74 -17.10 -16.48 5.71
CA VAL A 74 -16.56 -15.40 4.90
C VAL A 74 -17.20 -15.48 3.51
N ALA A 75 -18.09 -14.55 3.21
CA ALA A 75 -18.70 -14.41 1.89
C ALA A 75 -17.93 -13.41 1.03
N TYR A 76 -17.70 -13.76 -0.23
CA TYR A 76 -16.92 -12.99 -1.18
C TYR A 76 -17.51 -13.06 -2.59
N MET A 77 -17.27 -12.01 -3.36
CA MET A 77 -17.63 -11.92 -4.78
C MET A 77 -16.44 -12.32 -5.64
N SER A 78 -16.65 -13.22 -6.60
CA SER A 78 -15.67 -13.57 -7.63
C SER A 78 -16.36 -13.87 -8.95
N GLY A 79 -15.86 -13.30 -10.05
CA GLY A 79 -16.48 -13.49 -11.38
C GLY A 79 -17.96 -13.09 -11.45
N GLY A 80 -18.41 -12.15 -10.61
CA GLY A 80 -19.82 -11.74 -10.51
C GLY A 80 -20.71 -12.70 -9.71
N GLN A 81 -20.15 -13.76 -9.11
CA GLN A 81 -20.87 -14.73 -8.29
C GLN A 81 -20.52 -14.55 -6.81
N LEU A 82 -21.52 -14.75 -5.94
CA LEU A 82 -21.35 -14.80 -4.50
C LEU A 82 -20.98 -16.22 -4.09
N ALA A 83 -19.91 -16.36 -3.34
CA ALA A 83 -19.47 -17.62 -2.74
C ALA A 83 -19.13 -17.41 -1.26
N ALA A 84 -19.01 -18.50 -0.50
CA ALA A 84 -18.61 -18.46 0.89
C ALA A 84 -17.61 -19.56 1.23
N VAL A 85 -16.76 -19.31 2.22
CA VAL A 85 -15.93 -20.31 2.89
C VAL A 85 -16.17 -20.28 4.39
N HIS A 86 -16.02 -21.43 5.03
CA HIS A 86 -16.07 -21.55 6.48
C HIS A 86 -14.67 -21.81 7.01
N ALA A 87 -14.30 -21.08 8.05
CA ALA A 87 -12.98 -21.17 8.66
C ALA A 87 -13.10 -21.23 10.18
N LYS A 88 -12.14 -21.88 10.84
CA LYS A 88 -12.06 -21.85 12.29
C LYS A 88 -11.78 -20.43 12.78
N ASN A 89 -10.79 -19.77 12.20
CA ASN A 89 -10.42 -18.40 12.57
C ASN A 89 -10.32 -17.53 11.31
N CYS A 90 -10.48 -16.22 11.47
CA CYS A 90 -10.37 -15.24 10.38
C CYS A 90 -9.49 -14.06 10.81
N VAL A 91 -8.62 -13.60 9.92
CA VAL A 91 -7.88 -12.35 10.08
C VAL A 91 -8.35 -11.36 9.02
N LEU A 92 -8.92 -10.23 9.45
CA LEU A 92 -9.25 -9.12 8.59
C LEU A 92 -8.02 -8.21 8.43
N ALA A 93 -7.20 -8.49 7.42
CA ALA A 93 -6.01 -7.72 7.06
C ALA A 93 -6.26 -6.65 5.98
N CYS A 94 -7.51 -6.18 5.85
CA CYS A 94 -7.93 -5.18 4.85
C CYS A 94 -7.95 -3.76 5.43
N TYR A 95 -8.28 -2.73 4.65
CA TYR A 95 -8.42 -1.36 5.18
C TYR A 95 -9.40 -1.31 6.36
N ASN A 96 -8.94 -0.85 7.54
CA ASN A 96 -9.74 -0.84 8.78
C ASN A 96 -11.07 -0.10 8.62
N GLY A 97 -11.10 0.99 7.86
CA GLY A 97 -12.33 1.75 7.60
C GLY A 97 -13.39 0.98 6.80
N MET A 98 -13.05 -0.14 6.15
CA MET A 98 -14.02 -1.01 5.48
C MET A 98 -14.61 -2.09 6.38
N ILE A 99 -13.91 -2.44 7.47
CA ILE A 99 -14.28 -3.55 8.35
C ILE A 99 -15.71 -3.40 8.92
N PRO A 100 -16.17 -2.23 9.39
CA PRO A 100 -17.54 -2.06 9.89
C PRO A 100 -18.64 -2.42 8.87
N TYR A 101 -18.35 -2.33 7.57
CA TYR A 101 -19.31 -2.62 6.50
C TYR A 101 -19.35 -4.11 6.13
N ILE A 102 -18.25 -4.84 6.33
CA ILE A 102 -18.17 -6.27 6.01
C ILE A 102 -18.36 -7.16 7.24
N CYS A 103 -18.15 -6.65 8.45
CA CYS A 103 -18.29 -7.39 9.71
C CYS A 103 -19.28 -6.66 10.65
N PRO A 104 -20.59 -6.73 10.36
CA PRO A 104 -21.60 -5.91 11.04
C PRO A 104 -21.84 -6.31 12.50
N GLU A 105 -21.40 -7.49 12.92
CA GLU A 105 -21.54 -7.98 14.30
C GLU A 105 -20.58 -7.30 15.30
N LEU A 106 -19.60 -6.52 14.82
CA LEU A 106 -18.66 -5.83 15.70
C LEU A 106 -19.38 -4.85 16.64
N PRO A 107 -18.95 -4.73 17.91
CA PRO A 107 -19.46 -3.73 18.82
C PRO A 107 -19.32 -2.30 18.26
N GLU A 108 -20.29 -1.43 18.56
CA GLU A 108 -20.33 -0.09 17.97
C GLU A 108 -19.08 0.74 18.30
N LYS A 109 -18.59 0.67 19.54
CA LYS A 109 -17.34 1.33 19.96
C LYS A 109 -16.14 0.90 19.10
N GLN A 110 -16.10 -0.37 18.69
CA GLN A 110 -15.03 -0.89 17.84
C GLN A 110 -15.17 -0.37 16.41
N LYS A 111 -16.40 -0.31 15.87
CA LYS A 111 -16.67 0.24 14.54
C LYS A 111 -16.32 1.72 14.43
N GLU A 112 -16.65 2.50 15.45
CA GLU A 112 -16.29 3.92 15.56
C GLU A 112 -14.77 4.11 15.55
N ALA A 113 -14.06 3.30 16.34
CA ALA A 113 -12.60 3.33 16.42
C ALA A 113 -11.93 2.96 15.08
N LEU A 114 -12.44 1.94 14.37
CA LEU A 114 -11.97 1.56 13.04
C LEU A 114 -12.22 2.66 12.00
N SER A 115 -13.37 3.35 12.09
CA SER A 115 -13.76 4.43 11.18
C SER A 115 -13.01 5.74 11.44
N TYR A 116 -12.39 5.89 12.61
CA TYR A 116 -11.59 7.05 12.97
C TYR A 116 -10.39 7.24 12.03
N LEU A 117 -9.80 6.12 11.57
CA LEU A 117 -8.56 6.06 10.81
C LEU A 117 -8.79 6.44 9.34
N VAL A 118 -8.47 7.69 9.00
CA VAL A 118 -8.56 8.20 7.62
C VAL A 118 -7.20 8.13 6.96
N LYS A 119 -7.07 7.31 5.91
CA LYS A 119 -5.82 7.18 5.16
C LYS A 119 -5.43 8.48 4.44
N ALA A 120 -4.13 8.77 4.44
CA ALA A 120 -3.58 9.88 3.68
C ALA A 120 -3.53 9.52 2.18
N PRO A 121 -4.02 10.39 1.27
CA PRO A 121 -3.88 10.15 -0.15
C PRO A 121 -2.43 10.39 -0.59
N LEU A 122 -1.95 9.56 -1.52
CA LEU A 122 -0.59 9.61 -2.05
C LEU A 122 -0.59 9.44 -3.56
N VAL A 123 0.34 10.14 -4.22
CA VAL A 123 0.60 9.95 -5.64
C VAL A 123 2.08 9.73 -5.85
N TYR A 124 2.40 8.56 -6.41
CA TYR A 124 3.73 8.24 -6.91
C TYR A 124 3.69 8.24 -8.42
N THR A 125 4.47 9.12 -9.01
CA THR A 125 4.60 9.23 -10.46
C THR A 125 5.98 8.73 -10.86
N HIS A 126 6.03 7.85 -11.84
CA HIS A 126 7.26 7.37 -12.43
C HIS A 126 7.37 7.92 -13.85
N VAL A 127 8.48 8.56 -14.17
CA VAL A 127 8.73 9.17 -15.48
C VAL A 127 9.96 8.53 -16.09
N ALA A 128 9.77 7.72 -17.13
CA ALA A 128 10.88 7.17 -17.89
C ALA A 128 11.46 8.27 -18.78
N ILE A 129 12.74 8.58 -18.60
CA ILE A 129 13.49 9.58 -19.36
C ILE A 129 14.64 8.92 -20.11
N LYS A 130 15.00 9.47 -21.28
CA LYS A 130 16.06 8.94 -22.14
C LYS A 130 17.45 8.97 -21.50
N ASN A 131 17.70 9.97 -20.66
CA ASN A 131 18.98 10.21 -20.01
C ASN A 131 18.77 11.13 -18.81
N TRP A 132 19.70 11.15 -17.87
CA TRP A 132 19.65 11.99 -16.66
C TRP A 132 20.77 13.04 -16.61
N THR A 133 21.32 13.43 -17.78
CA THR A 133 22.37 14.47 -17.88
C THR A 133 21.97 15.82 -17.26
N GLY A 134 20.67 16.15 -17.23
CA GLY A 134 20.16 17.34 -16.55
C GLY A 134 20.46 17.34 -15.03
N PHE A 135 20.27 16.19 -14.38
CA PHE A 135 20.63 15.99 -12.97
C PHE A 135 22.13 16.05 -12.75
N GLN A 136 22.91 15.41 -13.63
CA GLN A 136 24.37 15.44 -13.60
C GLN A 136 24.92 16.87 -13.67
N LYS A 137 24.42 17.70 -14.61
CA LYS A 137 24.84 19.10 -14.77
C LYS A 137 24.54 19.95 -13.54
N LEU A 138 23.43 19.68 -12.85
CA LEU A 138 23.06 20.35 -11.61
C LEU A 138 23.85 19.82 -10.40
N GLY A 139 24.50 18.66 -10.51
CA GLY A 139 25.18 18.01 -9.39
C GLY A 139 24.24 17.46 -8.32
N VAL A 140 22.98 17.15 -8.68
CA VAL A 140 21.95 16.68 -7.74
C VAL A 140 21.38 15.34 -8.17
N HIS A 141 20.85 14.57 -7.21
CA HIS A 141 20.07 13.35 -7.46
C HIS A 141 18.59 13.50 -7.10
N GLN A 142 18.24 14.57 -6.36
CA GLN A 142 16.87 14.89 -5.97
C GLN A 142 16.66 16.41 -5.91
N ILE A 143 15.41 16.83 -6.06
CA ILE A 143 14.97 18.22 -6.01
C ILE A 143 13.68 18.28 -5.18
N GLU A 144 13.68 19.14 -4.17
CA GLU A 144 12.47 19.48 -3.39
C GLU A 144 11.84 20.76 -3.92
N ALA A 145 10.52 20.71 -4.15
CA ALA A 145 9.76 21.84 -4.68
C ALA A 145 8.40 21.97 -3.95
N PRO A 146 8.39 22.41 -2.67
CA PRO A 146 7.21 22.37 -1.82
C PRO A 146 5.97 23.10 -2.36
N GLY A 147 6.17 24.14 -3.19
CA GLY A 147 5.08 24.89 -3.83
C GLY A 147 4.64 24.38 -5.20
N SER A 148 5.28 23.32 -5.73
CA SER A 148 4.98 22.74 -7.04
C SER A 148 3.93 21.63 -6.95
N PHE A 149 3.43 21.19 -8.10
CA PHE A 149 2.40 20.15 -8.15
C PHE A 149 2.92 18.80 -7.62
N HIS A 150 4.13 18.40 -8.00
CA HIS A 150 4.90 17.37 -7.32
C HIS A 150 5.91 18.05 -6.39
N THR A 151 5.90 17.68 -5.12
CA THR A 151 6.72 18.33 -4.09
C THR A 151 8.15 17.79 -4.04
N TYR A 152 8.40 16.65 -4.68
CA TYR A 152 9.71 16.00 -4.70
C TYR A 152 9.90 15.25 -6.02
N VAL A 153 11.12 15.31 -6.55
CA VAL A 153 11.57 14.61 -7.76
C VAL A 153 12.95 14.01 -7.47
N ALA A 154 13.17 12.75 -7.80
CA ALA A 154 14.46 12.10 -7.64
C ALA A 154 14.77 11.10 -8.75
N LEU A 155 16.06 10.88 -8.98
CA LEU A 155 16.55 9.68 -9.66
C LEU A 155 16.18 8.45 -8.81
N ASP A 156 15.94 7.32 -9.47
CA ASP A 156 15.73 6.06 -8.75
C ASP A 156 16.98 5.67 -7.93
N PHE A 157 16.79 4.81 -6.92
CA PHE A 157 17.89 4.35 -6.10
C PHE A 157 18.89 3.54 -6.93
N PRO A 158 20.20 3.78 -6.80
CA PRO A 158 21.23 3.05 -7.54
C PRO A 158 21.47 1.67 -6.92
N VAL A 159 20.50 0.77 -7.07
CA VAL A 159 20.55 -0.60 -6.51
C VAL A 159 20.49 -1.62 -7.64
N SER A 160 21.56 -2.42 -7.75
CA SER A 160 21.58 -3.65 -8.55
C SER A 160 21.30 -4.85 -7.64
N LEU A 161 20.60 -5.85 -8.15
CA LEU A 161 20.34 -7.10 -7.43
C LEU A 161 20.22 -8.26 -8.42
N GLY A 162 21.12 -9.24 -8.30
CA GLY A 162 21.24 -10.34 -9.25
C GLY A 162 21.39 -9.86 -10.69
N GLU A 163 20.48 -10.28 -11.56
CA GLU A 163 20.48 -9.89 -12.98
C GLU A 163 20.00 -8.45 -13.21
N TYR A 164 19.28 -7.84 -12.27
CA TYR A 164 18.86 -6.44 -12.40
C TYR A 164 20.04 -5.51 -12.15
N GLN A 165 20.30 -4.62 -13.11
CA GLN A 165 21.34 -3.60 -13.02
C GLN A 165 20.71 -2.21 -13.15
N PHE A 166 21.02 -1.32 -12.20
CA PHE A 166 20.56 0.05 -12.27
C PHE A 166 21.34 0.84 -13.34
N PRO A 167 20.74 1.86 -13.97
CA PRO A 167 21.44 2.76 -14.89
C PRO A 167 22.48 3.61 -14.14
N SER A 168 23.74 3.51 -14.55
CA SER A 168 24.91 4.06 -13.86
C SER A 168 25.53 5.27 -14.56
N LYS A 169 25.22 5.49 -15.84
CA LYS A 169 25.80 6.59 -16.63
C LYS A 169 24.74 7.63 -17.01
N PRO A 170 25.10 8.93 -17.04
CA PRO A 170 24.18 10.03 -17.34
C PRO A 170 23.42 9.92 -18.66
N ASP A 171 23.99 9.28 -19.66
CA ASP A 171 23.43 9.06 -20.99
C ASP A 171 22.52 7.83 -21.09
N GLU A 172 22.44 7.01 -20.02
CA GLU A 172 21.54 5.86 -19.92
C GLU A 172 20.13 6.28 -19.48
N PRO A 173 19.09 5.53 -19.91
CA PRO A 173 17.72 5.81 -19.51
C PRO A 173 17.52 5.65 -18.00
N MET A 174 16.64 6.45 -17.43
CA MET A 174 16.35 6.47 -15.99
C MET A 174 14.84 6.58 -15.76
N VAL A 175 14.36 6.02 -14.65
CA VAL A 175 13.01 6.29 -14.16
C VAL A 175 13.10 7.29 -13.02
N LEU A 176 12.46 8.45 -13.18
CA LEU A 176 12.33 9.41 -12.09
C LEU A 176 11.19 9.01 -11.17
N PHE A 177 11.40 9.15 -9.87
CA PHE A 177 10.33 9.14 -8.89
C PHE A 177 9.88 10.57 -8.60
N MET A 178 8.59 10.85 -8.72
CA MET A 178 7.98 12.11 -8.31
C MET A 178 6.86 11.87 -7.31
N LEU A 179 6.85 12.65 -6.23
CA LEU A 179 5.91 12.51 -5.12
C LEU A 179 4.93 13.68 -5.09
N ARG A 180 3.67 13.36 -4.79
CA ARG A 180 2.67 14.34 -4.38
C ARG A 180 1.80 13.78 -3.25
N THR A 181 1.50 14.64 -2.27
CA THR A 181 0.65 14.34 -1.11
C THR A 181 -0.57 15.28 -1.10
N PRO A 182 -1.66 14.99 -1.86
CA PRO A 182 -2.80 15.88 -1.94
C PRO A 182 -3.42 16.15 -0.56
N CYS A 183 -3.61 17.43 -0.22
CA CYS A 183 -4.19 17.84 1.05
C CYS A 183 -4.89 19.19 0.91
N LYS A 184 -5.53 19.66 1.98
CA LYS A 184 -6.14 21.00 2.04
C LYS A 184 -5.69 21.69 3.33
N PRO A 185 -4.54 22.40 3.32
CA PRO A 185 -4.03 23.08 4.50
C PRO A 185 -5.06 23.99 5.17
N GLY A 186 -5.01 24.08 6.49
CA GLY A 186 -5.95 24.87 7.31
C GLY A 186 -7.14 24.09 7.86
N LEU A 187 -7.34 22.83 7.48
CA LEU A 187 -8.31 21.92 8.11
C LEU A 187 -7.62 20.95 9.09
N PRO A 188 -8.36 20.31 10.02
CA PRO A 188 -7.86 19.16 10.76
C PRO A 188 -7.35 18.06 9.82
N GLN A 189 -6.28 17.36 10.20
CA GLN A 189 -5.57 16.39 9.35
C GLN A 189 -6.49 15.42 8.59
N ARG A 190 -7.45 14.80 9.29
CA ARG A 190 -8.40 13.85 8.69
C ARG A 190 -9.25 14.49 7.60
N GLU A 191 -9.66 15.74 7.78
CA GLU A 191 -10.40 16.49 6.77
C GLU A 191 -9.51 16.89 5.58
N GLN A 192 -8.24 17.23 5.83
CA GLN A 192 -7.28 17.44 4.74
C GLN A 192 -7.12 16.20 3.87
N HIS A 193 -7.02 15.01 4.49
CA HIS A 193 -6.91 13.74 3.77
C HIS A 193 -8.17 13.45 2.95
N ARG A 194 -9.37 13.68 3.51
CA ARG A 194 -10.64 13.52 2.76
C ARG A 194 -10.73 14.47 1.58
N ALA A 195 -10.32 15.73 1.76
CA ALA A 195 -10.29 16.73 0.70
C ALA A 195 -9.29 16.35 -0.41
N GLY A 196 -8.07 15.99 -0.04
CA GLY A 196 -7.04 15.54 -0.97
C GLY A 196 -7.44 14.27 -1.74
N ARG A 197 -8.12 13.33 -1.08
CA ARG A 197 -8.70 12.15 -1.72
C ARG A 197 -9.74 12.53 -2.78
N ALA A 198 -10.65 13.44 -2.44
CA ALA A 198 -11.69 13.89 -3.36
C ALA A 198 -11.09 14.62 -4.58
N GLU A 199 -10.05 15.44 -4.35
CA GLU A 199 -9.29 16.07 -5.43
C GLU A 199 -8.62 15.02 -6.33
N LEU A 200 -7.91 14.06 -5.74
CA LEU A 200 -7.19 13.01 -6.45
C LEU A 200 -8.10 12.17 -7.35
N LEU A 201 -9.26 11.76 -6.84
CA LEU A 201 -10.24 10.97 -7.59
C LEU A 201 -10.83 11.72 -8.79
N ARG A 202 -10.89 13.05 -8.73
CA ARG A 202 -11.42 13.90 -9.80
C ARG A 202 -10.35 14.39 -10.78
N THR A 203 -9.07 14.21 -10.45
CA THR A 203 -7.98 14.72 -11.28
C THR A 203 -7.76 13.80 -12.47
N PRO A 204 -7.92 14.28 -13.72
CA PRO A 204 -7.66 13.49 -14.92
C PRO A 204 -6.15 13.33 -15.15
N PHE A 205 -5.75 12.27 -15.85
CA PHE A 205 -4.35 12.00 -16.17
C PHE A 205 -3.67 13.18 -16.88
N ALA A 206 -4.35 13.85 -17.80
CA ALA A 206 -3.82 15.00 -18.54
C ALA A 206 -3.35 16.16 -17.64
N THR A 207 -3.96 16.33 -16.46
CA THR A 207 -3.49 17.32 -15.48
C THR A 207 -2.15 16.91 -14.89
N PHE A 208 -1.96 15.62 -14.56
CA PHE A 208 -0.67 15.12 -14.10
C PHE A 208 0.39 15.29 -15.19
N GLU A 209 0.11 14.81 -16.41
CA GLU A 209 1.05 14.88 -17.53
C GLU A 209 1.51 16.32 -17.81
N ARG A 210 0.58 17.28 -17.84
CA ARG A 210 0.92 18.69 -18.06
C ARG A 210 1.86 19.23 -16.98
N ASN A 211 1.54 18.97 -15.71
CA ASN A 211 2.36 19.45 -14.59
C ASN A 211 3.74 18.77 -14.57
N ILE A 212 3.82 17.48 -14.86
CA ILE A 212 5.10 16.75 -14.97
C ILE A 212 5.99 17.38 -16.04
N ARG A 213 5.44 17.58 -17.24
CA ARG A 213 6.19 18.16 -18.37
C ARG A 213 6.64 19.58 -18.07
N ASP A 214 5.76 20.45 -17.59
CA ASP A 214 6.09 21.84 -17.24
C ASP A 214 7.15 21.91 -16.13
N GLN A 215 6.96 21.12 -15.07
CA GLN A 215 7.86 21.11 -13.91
C GLN A 215 9.26 20.60 -14.29
N LEU A 216 9.37 19.44 -14.96
CA LEU A 216 10.67 18.90 -15.39
C LEU A 216 11.38 19.81 -16.41
N GLY A 217 10.63 20.40 -17.35
CA GLY A 217 11.18 21.30 -18.36
C GLY A 217 11.77 22.59 -17.77
N ARG A 218 11.21 23.09 -16.66
CA ARG A 218 11.75 24.25 -15.93
C ARG A 218 12.88 23.86 -14.97
N MET A 219 12.84 22.65 -14.42
CA MET A 219 13.80 22.18 -13.42
C MET A 219 15.15 21.78 -14.01
N LEU A 220 15.15 21.09 -15.17
CA LEU A 220 16.34 20.40 -15.66
C LEU A 220 16.99 21.12 -16.86
N PRO A 221 18.29 21.46 -16.79
CA PRO A 221 18.96 22.22 -17.84
C PRO A 221 19.10 21.41 -19.13
N GLY A 222 18.53 21.94 -20.22
CA GLY A 222 18.57 21.31 -21.55
C GLY A 222 17.60 20.15 -21.73
N PHE A 223 16.72 19.91 -20.76
CA PHE A 223 15.66 18.90 -20.85
C PHE A 223 14.50 19.43 -21.69
N ASP A 224 14.12 18.67 -22.72
CA ASP A 224 12.92 18.91 -23.51
C ASP A 224 11.90 17.81 -23.18
N PRO A 225 10.83 18.12 -22.43
CA PRO A 225 9.84 17.12 -22.04
C PRO A 225 9.18 16.39 -23.22
N ALA A 226 9.06 17.03 -24.39
CA ALA A 226 8.46 16.41 -25.58
C ALA A 226 9.39 15.37 -26.21
N ARG A 227 10.70 15.60 -26.14
CA ARG A 227 11.73 14.71 -26.71
C ARG A 227 12.23 13.66 -25.73
N ASP A 228 12.35 14.02 -24.45
CA ASP A 228 13.16 13.28 -23.48
C ASP A 228 12.34 12.37 -22.55
N ILE A 229 11.01 12.55 -22.48
CA ILE A 229 10.10 11.66 -21.74
C ILE A 229 9.61 10.54 -22.67
N GLU A 230 9.85 9.29 -22.27
CA GLU A 230 9.42 8.08 -22.98
C GLU A 230 8.13 7.49 -22.42
N GLY A 231 7.86 7.71 -21.14
CA GLY A 231 6.68 7.14 -20.49
C GLY A 231 6.37 7.78 -19.16
N ILE A 232 5.09 7.81 -18.81
CA ILE A 232 4.59 8.33 -17.54
C ILE A 232 3.61 7.34 -16.95
N THR A 233 3.87 6.92 -15.71
CA THR A 233 2.95 6.13 -14.90
C THR A 233 2.56 6.91 -13.66
N VAL A 234 1.25 7.08 -13.42
CA VAL A 234 0.72 7.78 -12.24
C VAL A 234 -0.02 6.79 -11.35
N ASN A 235 0.60 6.41 -10.22
CA ASN A 235 -0.04 5.57 -9.20
C ASN A 235 -0.79 6.46 -8.21
N ARG A 236 -2.12 6.36 -8.22
CA ARG A 236 -3.02 7.19 -7.40
C ARG A 236 -3.56 6.37 -6.24
N TRP A 237 -3.03 6.61 -5.05
CA TRP A 237 -3.48 5.98 -3.82
C TRP A 237 -4.44 6.91 -3.10
N ALA A 238 -5.73 6.84 -3.44
CA ALA A 238 -6.80 7.58 -2.75
C ALA A 238 -6.87 7.25 -1.24
N HIS A 239 -6.39 6.07 -0.89
CA HIS A 239 -6.31 5.52 0.46
C HIS A 239 -4.90 4.96 0.67
N GLY A 240 -3.90 5.84 0.68
CA GLY A 240 -2.47 5.48 0.73
C GLY A 240 -2.00 5.11 2.14
N TYR A 241 -1.29 6.02 2.79
CA TYR A 241 -0.69 5.74 4.09
C TYR A 241 -1.72 5.63 5.20
N ALA A 242 -1.42 4.75 6.16
CA ALA A 242 -2.17 4.63 7.40
C ALA A 242 -2.24 5.98 8.12
N TYR A 243 -3.31 6.18 8.88
CA TYR A 243 -3.39 7.33 9.77
C TYR A 243 -2.32 7.23 10.84
N GLY A 244 -1.51 8.27 11.01
CA GLY A 244 -0.54 8.40 12.09
C GLY A 244 -1.00 9.41 13.12
N TYR A 245 -0.76 9.12 14.40
CA TYR A 245 -1.07 10.02 15.50
C TYR A 245 -0.43 11.39 15.28
N ASN A 246 -1.21 12.45 15.51
CA ASN A 246 -0.73 13.80 15.41
C ASN A 246 -1.23 14.65 16.58
N PRO A 247 -0.38 14.99 17.56
CA PRO A 247 -0.78 15.74 18.75
C PRO A 247 -1.29 17.16 18.44
N LEU A 248 -1.11 17.67 17.21
CA LEU A 248 -1.70 18.95 16.81
C LEU A 248 -3.22 18.85 16.55
N PHE A 249 -3.73 17.66 16.22
CA PHE A 249 -5.13 17.47 15.82
C PHE A 249 -5.85 16.36 16.60
N ASP A 250 -5.12 15.55 17.34
CA ASP A 250 -5.63 14.40 18.06
C ASP A 250 -5.62 14.64 19.57
N PRO A 251 -6.59 14.07 20.30
CA PRO A 251 -6.55 14.01 21.76
C PRO A 251 -5.35 13.19 22.27
N ASP A 252 -4.85 13.56 23.44
CA ASP A 252 -3.95 12.73 24.23
C ASP A 252 -4.74 11.56 24.85
N TRP A 253 -4.89 10.46 24.11
CA TRP A 253 -5.54 9.26 24.63
C TRP A 253 -4.72 8.59 25.72
N ALA A 254 -5.40 8.09 26.76
CA ALA A 254 -4.79 7.15 27.69
C ALA A 254 -4.38 5.85 26.96
N GLU A 255 -3.41 5.14 27.54
CA GLU A 255 -3.00 3.84 27.02
C GLU A 255 -4.20 2.87 26.92
N GLY A 256 -4.37 2.26 25.75
CA GLY A 256 -5.49 1.37 25.46
C GLY A 256 -6.72 2.05 24.85
N GLU A 257 -6.83 3.38 24.97
CA GLU A 257 -7.95 4.15 24.43
C GLU A 257 -7.72 4.65 23.01
N GLN A 258 -6.51 4.47 22.47
CA GLN A 258 -6.20 4.90 21.10
C GLN A 258 -7.12 4.19 20.09
N PRO A 259 -7.63 4.88 19.06
CA PRO A 259 -8.57 4.29 18.09
C PRO A 259 -8.04 3.03 17.38
N TRP A 260 -6.74 2.95 17.08
CA TRP A 260 -6.16 1.73 16.50
C TRP A 260 -6.07 0.58 17.49
N VAL A 261 -5.90 0.85 18.80
CA VAL A 261 -5.87 -0.18 19.86
C VAL A 261 -7.29 -0.69 20.15
N VAL A 262 -8.27 0.20 20.27
CA VAL A 262 -9.67 -0.17 20.44
C VAL A 262 -10.20 -0.89 19.19
N GLY A 263 -9.89 -0.37 18.00
CA GLY A 263 -10.36 -0.93 16.74
C GLY A 263 -9.82 -2.32 16.46
N ARG A 264 -8.56 -2.62 16.82
CA ARG A 264 -7.90 -3.90 16.49
C ARG A 264 -8.20 -5.06 17.43
N GLN A 265 -9.00 -4.85 18.48
CA GLN A 265 -9.30 -5.91 19.45
C GLN A 265 -9.90 -7.14 18.75
N PRO A 266 -9.55 -8.36 19.19
CA PRO A 266 -10.17 -9.56 18.65
C PRO A 266 -11.66 -9.59 18.98
N PHE A 267 -12.46 -10.08 18.03
CA PHE A 267 -13.89 -10.30 18.19
C PHE A 267 -14.20 -11.78 17.97
N GLY A 268 -14.25 -12.53 19.08
CA GLY A 268 -14.36 -13.99 19.03
C GLY A 268 -13.22 -14.60 18.21
N ARG A 269 -13.56 -15.31 17.12
CA ARG A 269 -12.61 -15.94 16.20
C ARG A 269 -12.12 -15.03 15.04
N ILE A 270 -12.36 -13.74 15.14
CA ILE A 270 -11.94 -12.74 14.14
C ILE A 270 -10.91 -11.82 14.77
N ALA A 271 -9.72 -11.74 14.19
CA ALA A 271 -8.71 -10.73 14.55
C ALA A 271 -8.53 -9.70 13.43
N ILE A 272 -8.02 -8.52 13.77
CA ILE A 272 -7.82 -7.41 12.82
C ILE A 272 -6.32 -7.11 12.76
N ALA A 273 -5.78 -7.02 11.54
CA ALA A 273 -4.36 -6.76 11.26
C ALA A 273 -4.21 -5.77 10.12
N ASN A 274 -2.95 -5.43 9.78
CA ASN A 274 -2.45 -4.43 8.81
C ASN A 274 -1.72 -3.26 9.52
N SER A 275 -1.20 -2.33 8.71
CA SER A 275 -0.59 -1.07 9.14
C SER A 275 -1.52 -0.14 9.95
N ASP A 276 -2.81 -0.13 9.64
CA ASP A 276 -3.81 0.73 10.32
C ASP A 276 -4.03 0.29 11.77
N ALA A 277 -3.97 -1.02 12.03
CA ALA A 277 -4.02 -1.57 13.38
C ALA A 277 -2.82 -1.13 14.26
N GLY A 278 -1.74 -0.62 13.66
CA GLY A 278 -0.62 -0.03 14.40
C GLY A 278 -0.51 1.50 14.23
N ALA A 279 -1.43 2.14 13.53
CA ALA A 279 -1.38 3.57 13.19
C ALA A 279 -0.02 4.03 12.60
N SER A 280 0.60 3.17 11.78
CA SER A 280 1.88 3.46 11.13
C SER A 280 1.89 2.85 9.75
N ALA A 281 2.27 3.64 8.74
CA ALA A 281 2.23 3.23 7.33
C ALA A 281 3.38 2.30 6.90
N TYR A 282 4.26 1.92 7.83
CA TYR A 282 5.47 1.18 7.51
C TYR A 282 5.24 -0.34 7.45
N THR A 283 6.13 -1.01 6.70
CA THR A 283 6.01 -2.45 6.38
C THR A 283 6.28 -3.33 7.59
N ASP A 284 7.24 -2.96 8.43
CA ASP A 284 7.51 -3.58 9.72
C ASP A 284 6.26 -3.56 10.62
N CYS A 285 5.57 -2.43 10.71
CA CYS A 285 4.33 -2.34 11.47
C CYS A 285 3.28 -3.32 10.95
N ALA A 286 3.09 -3.42 9.63
CA ALA A 286 2.15 -4.38 9.05
C ALA A 286 2.51 -5.85 9.39
N ILE A 287 3.80 -6.18 9.42
CA ILE A 287 4.31 -7.51 9.80
C ILE A 287 4.05 -7.77 11.28
N ASP A 288 4.37 -6.82 12.16
CA ASP A 288 4.15 -6.94 13.60
C ASP A 288 2.67 -7.12 13.94
N GLN A 289 1.79 -6.37 13.26
CA GLN A 289 0.34 -6.50 13.45
C GLN A 289 -0.21 -7.83 12.91
N ALA A 290 0.39 -8.39 11.84
CA ALA A 290 0.05 -9.72 11.37
C ALA A 290 0.46 -10.80 12.38
N TYR A 291 1.69 -10.72 12.91
CA TYR A 291 2.17 -11.62 13.96
C TYR A 291 1.26 -11.57 15.19
N ARG A 292 0.98 -10.37 15.71
CA ARG A 292 0.06 -10.16 16.84
C ARG A 292 -1.29 -10.82 16.60
N ALA A 293 -1.95 -10.51 15.47
CA ALA A 293 -3.30 -10.99 15.20
C ALA A 293 -3.36 -12.53 15.09
N VAL A 294 -2.32 -13.17 14.55
CA VAL A 294 -2.23 -14.63 14.55
C VAL A 294 -2.04 -15.16 15.97
N SER A 295 -1.15 -14.57 16.76
CA SER A 295 -0.93 -14.97 18.16
C SER A 295 -2.21 -14.88 19.00
N GLU A 296 -2.99 -13.80 18.86
CA GLU A 296 -4.28 -13.60 19.55
C GLU A 296 -5.32 -14.68 19.21
N LEU A 297 -5.30 -15.24 17.99
CA LEU A 297 -6.23 -16.31 17.57
C LEU A 297 -5.77 -17.71 18.00
N THR A 298 -4.51 -17.84 18.41
CA THR A 298 -3.90 -19.12 18.82
C THR A 298 -3.68 -19.23 20.33
N ALA A 299 -3.85 -18.12 21.06
CA ALA A 299 -3.85 -18.08 22.53
C ALA A 299 -5.12 -18.73 23.10
#